data_AF-A0A420WXQ1-F1
#
_entry.id   AF-A0A420WXQ1-F1
#
_cell.length_a   1.000
_cell.length_b   1.000
_cell.length_c   1.000
_cell.angle_alpha   90.00
_cell.angle_beta   90.00
_cell.angle_gamma   90.00
#
_symmetry.space_group_name_H-M   'P 1'
#
loop_
_entity.id
_entity.type
_entity.pdbx_description
1 polymer ?
#
loop_
_entity_poly.entity_id
_entity_poly.type
_entity_poly.pdbx_seq_one_letter_code
_entity_poly.pdbx_strand_id
1 'polypeptide(L)'
;MSDSGFYATAMRGLPGVIDHWLTLGDAPVARLGIILADTARVAKLGEPEGDPDRATLEQWRTDTPPSLWAARAAIFLLVQMPARPAPRSPDECAAWAYVWIRLREHESPDQARAALPGHLQEALTLAIDHAWQDREALRLL
;
A
#
# COMPACT_ATOMS: atom_id res chain seq x y z
N MET A 1 -8.46 20.61 16.45
CA MET A 1 -7.58 19.52 15.98
C MET A 1 -8.47 18.32 15.76
N SER A 2 -8.98 18.14 14.54
CA SER A 2 -9.89 17.03 14.23
C SER A 2 -9.10 15.73 14.19
N ASP A 3 -9.42 14.81 15.11
CA ASP A 3 -8.91 13.44 15.17
C ASP A 3 -9.38 12.63 13.95
N SER A 4 -8.70 12.83 12.83
CA SER A 4 -8.30 11.80 11.87
C SER A 4 -7.58 12.46 10.69
N GLY A 5 -6.31 12.80 10.90
CA GLY A 5 -5.42 13.23 9.82
C GLY A 5 -5.30 12.15 8.73
N PHE A 6 -4.82 12.53 7.55
CA PHE A 6 -4.68 11.63 6.41
C PHE A 6 -3.91 10.35 6.78
N TYR A 7 -2.82 10.48 7.55
CA TYR A 7 -2.08 9.33 8.08
C TYR A 7 -2.96 8.32 8.82
N ALA A 8 -3.83 8.76 9.73
CA ALA A 8 -4.68 7.87 10.51
C ALA A 8 -5.67 7.10 9.61
N THR A 9 -6.22 7.78 8.59
CA THR A 9 -7.08 7.15 7.58
C THR A 9 -6.31 6.14 6.74
N ALA A 10 -5.10 6.47 6.30
CA ALA A 10 -4.25 5.54 5.56
C ALA A 10 -3.88 4.30 6.40
N MET A 11 -3.59 4.45 7.69
CA MET A 11 -3.28 3.32 8.57
C MET A 11 -4.47 2.38 8.76
N ARG A 12 -5.69 2.91 8.85
CA ARG A 12 -6.92 2.08 8.87
C ARG A 12 -7.15 1.33 7.56
N GLY A 13 -6.68 1.86 6.43
CA GLY A 13 -6.82 1.23 5.13
C GLY A 13 -5.77 0.16 4.79
N LEU A 14 -4.63 0.13 5.49
CA LEU A 14 -3.55 -0.82 5.19
C LEU A 14 -3.99 -2.30 5.26
N PRO A 15 -4.80 -2.74 6.25
CA PRO A 15 -5.33 -4.09 6.27
C PRO A 15 -6.12 -4.46 5.01
N GLY A 16 -6.89 -3.50 4.48
CA GLY A 16 -7.66 -3.66 3.25
C GLY A 16 -6.79 -3.95 2.01
N VAL A 17 -5.56 -3.42 1.97
CA VAL A 17 -4.58 -3.68 0.90
C VAL A 17 -4.09 -5.14 0.95
N ILE A 18 -3.81 -5.65 2.15
CA ILE A 18 -3.38 -7.04 2.34
C ILE A 18 -4.53 -7.99 2.01
N ASP A 19 -5.74 -7.70 2.49
CA ASP A 19 -6.94 -8.46 2.13
C ASP A 19 -7.15 -8.51 0.61
N HIS A 20 -6.94 -7.39 -0.07
CA HIS A 20 -7.09 -7.31 -1.52
C HIS A 20 -6.07 -8.20 -2.26
N TRP A 21 -4.80 -8.15 -1.84
CA TRP A 21 -3.77 -9.05 -2.34
C TRP A 21 -4.12 -10.53 -2.11
N LEU A 22 -4.57 -10.88 -0.91
CA LEU A 22 -4.93 -12.26 -0.58
C LEU A 22 -6.17 -12.75 -1.33
N THR A 23 -7.10 -11.85 -1.66
CA THR A 23 -8.33 -12.16 -2.40
C THR A 23 -8.07 -12.39 -3.88
N LEU A 24 -7.19 -11.58 -4.50
CA LEU A 24 -6.88 -11.69 -5.93
C LEU A 24 -5.74 -12.65 -6.25
N GLY A 25 -4.90 -12.96 -5.26
CA GLY A 25 -3.78 -13.87 -5.43
C GLY A 25 -4.24 -15.30 -5.71
N ASP A 26 -3.85 -15.84 -6.87
CA ASP A 26 -4.13 -17.22 -7.25
C ASP A 26 -3.08 -18.20 -6.71
N ALA A 27 -2.95 -18.26 -5.38
CA ALA A 27 -2.07 -19.21 -4.70
C ALA A 27 -2.53 -19.47 -3.25
N PRO A 28 -2.08 -20.56 -2.62
CA PRO A 28 -2.31 -20.76 -1.19
C PRO A 28 -1.76 -19.59 -0.36
N VAL A 29 -2.49 -19.19 0.70
CA VAL A 29 -2.13 -18.03 1.56
C VAL A 29 -0.67 -18.04 2.02
N ALA A 30 -0.15 -19.19 2.45
CA ALA A 30 1.26 -19.30 2.86
C ALA A 30 2.24 -18.97 1.72
N ARG A 31 1.91 -19.34 0.48
CA ARG A 31 2.72 -19.01 -0.71
C ARG A 31 2.61 -17.53 -1.07
N LEU A 32 1.44 -16.91 -0.88
CA LEU A 32 1.27 -15.46 -1.05
C LEU A 32 2.14 -14.66 -0.08
N GLY A 33 2.35 -15.18 1.14
CA GLY A 33 3.29 -14.61 2.11
C GLY A 33 4.74 -14.62 1.63
N ILE A 34 5.20 -15.76 1.11
CA ILE A 34 6.54 -15.90 0.51
C ILE A 34 6.70 -14.93 -0.67
N ILE A 35 5.70 -14.86 -1.56
CA ILE A 35 5.73 -13.94 -2.70
C ILE A 35 5.86 -12.48 -2.25
N LEU A 36 5.15 -12.06 -1.19
CA LEU A 36 5.29 -10.71 -0.64
C LEU A 36 6.72 -10.46 -0.13
N ALA A 37 7.26 -11.38 0.67
CA ALA A 37 8.59 -11.22 1.25
C ALA A 37 9.69 -11.20 0.17
N ASP A 38 9.64 -12.13 -0.78
CA ASP A 38 10.60 -12.17 -1.89
C ASP A 38 10.49 -10.95 -2.79
N THR A 39 9.27 -10.49 -3.07
CA THR A 39 9.05 -9.24 -3.82
C THR A 39 9.68 -8.07 -3.08
N ALA A 40 9.49 -7.96 -1.77
CA ALA A 40 10.07 -6.88 -0.99
C ALA A 40 11.60 -6.89 -1.04
N ARG A 41 12.23 -8.06 -0.92
CA ARG A 41 13.70 -8.21 -1.02
C ARG A 41 14.20 -7.84 -2.41
N VAL A 42 13.63 -8.44 -3.46
CA VAL A 42 14.09 -8.29 -4.85
C VAL A 42 13.86 -6.87 -5.36
N ALA A 43 12.70 -6.27 -5.07
CA ALA A 43 12.38 -4.91 -5.48
C ALA A 43 12.87 -3.83 -4.49
N LYS A 44 13.61 -4.21 -3.44
CA LYS A 44 14.16 -3.31 -2.42
C LYS A 44 13.10 -2.43 -1.73
N LEU A 45 11.95 -3.02 -1.41
CA LEU A 45 10.80 -2.33 -0.79
C LEU A 45 10.84 -2.36 0.75
N GLY A 46 11.88 -2.99 1.30
CA GLY A 46 12.15 -3.16 2.72
C GLY A 46 12.83 -4.51 2.97
N GLU A 47 13.12 -4.81 4.23
CA GLU A 47 13.83 -6.02 4.63
C GLU A 47 12.92 -6.87 5.55
N PRO A 48 12.23 -7.88 5.00
CA PRO A 48 11.49 -8.84 5.81
C PRO A 48 12.44 -9.68 6.67
N GLU A 49 12.21 -9.73 7.98
CA GLU A 49 12.95 -10.62 8.90
C GLU A 49 12.74 -12.11 8.57
N GLY A 50 11.58 -12.43 8.01
CA GLY A 50 11.20 -13.76 7.57
C GLY A 50 9.97 -13.71 6.66
N ASP A 51 9.54 -14.87 6.18
CA ASP A 51 8.35 -14.97 5.35
C ASP A 51 7.11 -15.01 6.24
N PRO A 52 6.12 -14.12 6.04
CA PRO A 52 4.93 -14.10 6.88
C PRO A 52 4.12 -15.37 6.64
N ASP A 53 3.80 -16.05 7.74
CA ASP A 53 2.96 -17.24 7.70
C ASP A 53 1.47 -16.88 7.56
N ARG A 54 0.63 -17.92 7.47
CA ARG A 54 -0.83 -17.72 7.39
C ARG A 54 -1.36 -16.90 8.57
N ALA A 55 -0.93 -17.18 9.80
CA ALA A 55 -1.46 -16.51 10.98
C ALA A 55 -1.12 -15.01 10.96
N THR A 56 0.09 -14.66 10.56
CA THR A 56 0.53 -13.28 10.37
C THR A 56 -0.31 -12.55 9.32
N LEU A 57 -0.52 -13.18 8.16
CA LEU A 57 -1.33 -12.60 7.07
C LEU A 57 -2.80 -12.40 7.46
N GLU A 58 -3.37 -13.34 8.22
CA GLU A 58 -4.72 -13.25 8.76
C GLU A 58 -4.86 -12.08 9.74
N GLN A 59 -3.87 -11.87 10.63
CA GLN A 59 -3.87 -10.70 11.53
C GLN A 59 -3.71 -9.39 10.76
N TRP A 60 -2.89 -9.37 9.71
CA TRP A 60 -2.64 -8.17 8.92
C TRP A 60 -3.85 -7.69 8.14
N ARG A 61 -4.75 -8.58 7.74
CA ARG A 61 -5.96 -8.19 6.99
C ARG A 61 -7.11 -7.72 7.87
N THR A 62 -7.04 -7.91 9.19
CA THR A 62 -8.13 -7.56 10.13
C THR A 62 -7.71 -6.57 11.21
N ASP A 63 -6.73 -6.94 12.04
CA ASP A 63 -6.59 -6.38 13.38
C ASP A 63 -5.34 -5.53 13.54
N THR A 64 -4.26 -5.90 12.84
CA THR A 64 -2.95 -5.25 12.99
C THR A 64 -2.53 -4.67 11.66
N PRO A 65 -2.17 -3.38 11.57
CA PRO A 65 -1.64 -2.84 10.33
C PRO A 65 -0.37 -3.61 9.93
N PRO A 66 -0.24 -4.03 8.66
CA PRO A 66 0.96 -4.68 8.18
C PRO A 66 2.18 -3.77 8.33
N SER A 67 3.36 -4.39 8.35
CA SER A 67 4.60 -3.64 8.16
C SER A 67 4.58 -2.88 6.83
N LEU A 68 5.28 -1.74 6.77
CA LEU A 68 5.28 -0.90 5.57
C LEU A 68 5.87 -1.63 4.35
N TRP A 69 6.85 -2.52 4.54
CA TRP A 69 7.41 -3.31 3.44
C TRP A 69 6.36 -4.25 2.83
N ALA A 70 5.48 -4.84 3.65
CA ALA A 70 4.45 -5.75 3.18
C ALA A 70 3.38 -5.01 2.39
N ALA A 71 2.96 -3.84 2.88
CA ALA A 71 2.03 -2.98 2.15
C ALA A 71 2.63 -2.49 0.81
N ARG A 72 3.92 -2.10 0.80
CA ARG A 72 4.63 -1.73 -0.44
C ARG A 72 4.68 -2.87 -1.43
N ALA A 73 5.05 -4.08 -0.99
CA ALA A 73 5.09 -5.26 -1.84
C ALA A 73 3.70 -5.61 -2.40
N ALA A 74 2.65 -5.56 -1.57
CA ALA A 74 1.29 -5.81 -2.00
C ALA A 74 0.85 -4.81 -3.09
N ILE A 75 1.05 -3.50 -2.88
CA ILE A 75 0.72 -2.50 -3.91
C ILE A 75 1.56 -2.70 -5.16
N PHE A 76 2.87 -2.92 -5.03
CA PHE A 76 3.75 -3.19 -6.16
C PHE A 76 3.21 -4.34 -7.03
N LEU A 77 2.74 -5.42 -6.42
CA LEU A 77 2.15 -6.55 -7.14
C LEU A 77 0.78 -6.21 -7.73
N LEU A 78 -0.11 -5.59 -6.94
CA LEU A 78 -1.47 -5.23 -7.36
C LEU A 78 -1.47 -4.31 -8.59
N VAL A 79 -0.60 -3.28 -8.64
CA VAL A 79 -0.54 -2.35 -9.78
C VAL A 79 -0.08 -3.00 -11.09
N GLN A 80 0.55 -4.17 -11.01
CA GLN A 80 1.04 -4.96 -12.14
C GLN A 80 0.07 -6.07 -12.55
N MET A 81 -0.99 -6.33 -11.77
CA MET A 81 -1.94 -7.40 -12.07
C MET A 81 -2.75 -7.11 -13.35
N PRO A 82 -2.93 -8.10 -14.24
CA PRO A 82 -3.77 -7.95 -15.43
C PRO A 82 -5.22 -7.58 -15.13
N ALA A 83 -5.73 -7.96 -13.96
CA ALA A 83 -7.07 -7.64 -13.50
C ALA A 83 -7.29 -6.15 -13.18
N ARG A 84 -6.22 -5.33 -13.15
CA ARG A 84 -6.27 -3.88 -12.90
C ARG A 84 -7.06 -3.52 -11.63
N PRO A 85 -6.68 -4.08 -10.47
CA PRO A 85 -7.37 -3.80 -9.21
C PRO A 85 -7.32 -2.31 -8.86
N ALA A 86 -8.41 -1.81 -8.28
CA ALA A 86 -8.52 -0.46 -7.77
C ALA A 86 -8.95 -0.48 -6.28
N PRO A 87 -8.62 0.54 -5.47
CA PRO A 87 -9.02 0.58 -4.07
C PRO A 87 -10.54 0.38 -3.90
N ARG A 88 -10.93 -0.41 -2.90
CA ARG A 88 -12.34 -0.81 -2.69
C ARG A 88 -13.09 0.09 -1.70
N SER A 89 -12.37 0.96 -0.98
CA SER A 89 -12.94 1.88 0.00
C SER A 89 -12.14 3.19 0.09
N PRO A 90 -12.70 4.26 0.70
CA PRO A 90 -11.97 5.50 0.94
C PRO A 90 -10.72 5.31 1.80
N ASP A 91 -10.79 4.47 2.85
CA ASP A 91 -9.65 4.16 3.71
C ASP A 91 -8.57 3.40 2.90
N GLU A 92 -8.98 2.42 2.08
CA GLU A 92 -8.04 1.72 1.19
C GLU A 92 -7.42 2.69 0.17
N CYS A 93 -8.19 3.64 -0.38
CA CYS A 93 -7.67 4.66 -1.29
C CYS A 93 -6.59 5.53 -0.62
N ALA A 94 -6.80 5.96 0.62
CA ALA A 94 -5.80 6.67 1.40
C ALA A 94 -4.55 5.83 1.67
N ALA A 95 -4.73 4.54 1.99
CA ALA A 95 -3.63 3.59 2.16
C ALA A 95 -2.81 3.42 0.88
N TRP A 96 -3.47 3.28 -0.27
CA TRP A 96 -2.82 3.17 -1.57
C TRP A 96 -1.96 4.38 -1.88
N ALA A 97 -2.53 5.59 -1.73
CA ALA A 97 -1.78 6.83 -1.96
C ALA A 97 -0.62 7.00 -0.96
N TYR A 98 -0.85 6.73 0.33
CA TYR A 98 0.17 6.80 1.38
C TYR A 98 1.39 5.93 1.07
N VAL A 99 1.15 4.69 0.67
CA VAL A 99 2.20 3.72 0.31
C VAL A 99 2.82 4.08 -1.03
N TRP A 100 2.04 4.50 -2.03
CA TRP A 100 2.52 4.83 -3.37
C TRP A 100 3.58 5.93 -3.38
N ILE A 101 3.36 7.03 -2.64
CA ILE A 101 4.34 8.12 -2.54
C ILE A 101 5.61 7.72 -1.77
N ARG A 102 5.56 6.55 -1.10
CA ARG A 102 6.67 5.93 -0.35
C ARG A 102 7.20 4.68 -1.04
N LEU A 103 6.64 4.27 -2.17
CA LEU A 103 7.00 3.03 -2.88
C LEU A 103 8.30 3.21 -3.66
N ARG A 104 8.51 4.43 -4.17
CA ARG A 104 9.75 4.89 -4.79
C ARG A 104 9.93 6.38 -4.49
N GLU A 105 11.11 6.88 -4.79
CA GLU A 105 11.36 8.32 -4.71
C GLU A 105 10.60 9.05 -5.81
N HIS A 106 9.94 10.12 -5.39
CA HIS A 106 9.31 11.10 -6.27
C HIS A 106 9.74 12.47 -5.75
N GLU A 107 9.93 13.42 -6.66
CA GLU A 107 10.36 14.79 -6.39
C GLU A 107 9.16 15.72 -6.17
N SER A 108 7.98 15.36 -6.69
CA SER A 108 6.77 16.18 -6.63
C SER A 108 5.50 15.32 -6.62
N PRO A 109 4.35 15.87 -6.16
CA PRO A 109 3.07 15.16 -6.23
C PRO A 109 2.65 14.91 -7.69
N ASP A 110 2.98 15.82 -8.61
CA ASP A 110 2.72 15.68 -10.04
C ASP A 110 3.46 14.46 -10.62
N GLN A 111 4.73 14.27 -10.26
CA GLN A 111 5.51 13.10 -10.68
C GLN A 111 4.92 11.81 -10.11
N ALA A 112 4.49 11.84 -8.84
CA ALA A 112 3.83 10.69 -8.21
C ALA A 112 2.50 10.33 -8.89
N ARG A 113 1.72 11.30 -9.38
CA ARG A 113 0.50 11.05 -10.15
C ARG A 113 0.78 10.55 -11.56
N ALA A 114 1.70 11.19 -12.27
CA ALA A 114 2.07 10.80 -13.64
C ALA A 114 2.65 9.37 -13.70
N ALA A 115 3.25 8.95 -12.59
CA ALA A 115 3.78 7.62 -12.36
C ALA A 115 2.71 6.50 -12.25
N LEU A 116 1.44 6.84 -11.98
CA LEU A 116 0.39 5.86 -11.78
C LEU A 116 0.03 5.13 -13.08
N PRO A 117 -0.29 3.82 -13.01
CA PRO A 117 -1.02 3.15 -14.08
C PRO A 117 -2.31 3.89 -14.41
N GLY A 118 -2.67 3.98 -15.69
CA GLY A 118 -3.82 4.75 -16.15
C GLY A 118 -5.14 4.41 -15.46
N HIS A 119 -5.37 3.13 -15.12
CA HIS A 119 -6.58 2.68 -14.42
C HIS A 119 -6.71 3.19 -12.97
N LEU A 120 -5.63 3.72 -12.39
CA LEU A 120 -5.60 4.23 -11.01
C LEU A 120 -5.56 5.75 -10.93
N GLN A 121 -5.33 6.44 -12.05
CA GLN A 121 -5.17 7.91 -12.05
C GLN A 121 -6.42 8.60 -11.50
N GLU A 122 -7.61 8.21 -11.95
CA GLU A 122 -8.87 8.79 -11.48
C GLU A 122 -9.09 8.54 -9.98
N ALA A 123 -8.87 7.30 -9.52
CA ALA A 123 -9.11 6.92 -8.14
C ALA A 123 -8.12 7.56 -7.14
N LEU A 124 -6.85 7.69 -7.51
CA LEU A 124 -5.78 8.03 -6.57
C LEU A 124 -5.27 9.47 -6.66
N THR A 125 -5.63 10.25 -7.69
CA THR A 125 -5.09 11.62 -7.88
C THR A 125 -5.28 12.50 -6.64
N LEU A 126 -6.50 12.63 -6.14
CA LEU A 126 -6.79 13.45 -4.96
C LEU A 126 -6.13 12.88 -3.69
N ALA A 127 -6.12 11.56 -3.54
CA ALA A 127 -5.50 10.91 -2.39
C ALA A 127 -3.98 11.10 -2.38
N ILE A 128 -3.32 11.14 -3.54
CA ILE A 128 -1.88 11.46 -3.64
C ILE A 128 -1.59 12.88 -3.19
N ASP A 129 -2.42 13.86 -3.57
CA ASP A 129 -2.25 15.25 -3.12
C ASP A 129 -2.33 15.36 -1.60
N HIS A 130 -3.33 14.74 -0.99
CA HIS A 130 -3.46 14.71 0.47
C HIS A 130 -2.30 13.96 1.14
N ALA A 131 -1.86 12.82 0.58
CA ALA A 131 -0.71 12.07 1.08
C ALA A 131 0.57 12.89 1.05
N TRP A 132 0.75 13.70 0.00
CA TRP A 132 1.91 14.56 -0.16
C TRP A 132 1.92 15.71 0.84
N GLN A 133 0.78 16.38 1.00
CA GLN A 133 0.62 17.45 1.99
C GLN A 133 0.90 16.95 3.42
N ASP A 134 0.37 15.77 3.77
CA ASP A 134 0.63 15.11 5.05
C ASP A 134 2.12 14.80 5.25
N ARG A 135 2.80 14.28 4.21
CA ARG A 135 4.24 14.02 4.23
C ARG A 135 5.07 15.28 4.44
N GLU A 136 4.75 16.38 3.75
CA GLU A 136 5.48 17.65 3.88
C GLU A 136 5.23 18.32 5.23
N ALA A 137 4.01 18.26 5.76
CA ALA A 137 3.71 18.76 7.10
C ALA A 137 4.56 18.07 8.19
N LEU A 138 4.79 16.75 8.06
CA LEU A 138 5.65 16.00 8.98
C LEU A 138 7.15 16.33 8.85
N ARG A 139 7.60 16.86 7.71
CA ARG A 139 9.00 17.30 7.51
C ARG A 139 9.29 18.67 8.11
N LEU A 140 8.24 19.47 8.34
CA LEU A 140 8.33 20.83 8.87
C LEU A 140 8.22 20.88 10.41
N LEU A 141 7.94 19.74 11.05
CA LEU A 141 7.92 19.55 12.51
C LEU A 141 9.26 19.03 13.02
#